data_AF-A0A527VYK3-F1
#
_entry.id   AF-A0A527VYK3-F1
#
_cell.length_a   1.000
_cell.length_b   1.000
_cell.length_c   1.000
_cell.angle_alpha   90.00
_cell.angle_beta   90.00
_cell.angle_gamma   90.00
#
_symmetry.space_group_name_H-M   'P 1'
#
loop_
_entity.id
_entity.type
_entity.pdbx_description
1 polymer ?
#
loop_
_entity_poly.entity_id
_entity_poly.type
_entity_poly.pdbx_seq_one_letter_code
_entity_poly.pdbx_strand_id
1 'polypeptide(L)'
;FSTARLVRPTIRVQRMASGFYLPPLPTGGRITRSIDTARGVVTANPQKPDLGRLPSDPFGTVEFRDGRVVTTADGKDAEILSSLNGQVNWEAMNSDASLTATGIWRGETVQLDLSSAKPLVLFAGGAAPVTLSFKAAPATFSFDGTASMSDNAYLDGQAKFVAPSLRRVLEWSQAGLAPGAAIGAVSVASKVNASAGRAKFENTTVTLNNNPGMGALDFSFAEGRPVIAGTLAFDTLDLRSFLSAFTPVAPTGEAGPGDIDTSFADRINLDL
;
A
#
# COMPACT_ATOMS: atom_id res chain seq x y z
N PHE A 1 -12.54 13.95 -27.56
CA PHE A 1 -12.84 12.54 -27.26
C PHE A 1 -12.91 12.41 -25.75
N SER A 2 -14.02 11.93 -25.18
CA SER A 2 -14.24 11.92 -23.73
C SER A 2 -14.06 10.55 -23.07
N THR A 3 -13.90 9.46 -23.83
CA THR A 3 -13.73 8.11 -23.27
C THR A 3 -12.82 7.23 -24.13
N ALA A 4 -11.85 6.56 -23.50
CA ALA A 4 -11.05 5.48 -24.08
C ALA A 4 -11.44 4.15 -23.44
N ARG A 5 -11.52 3.08 -24.24
CA ARG A 5 -11.85 1.73 -23.77
C ARG A 5 -10.73 0.76 -24.10
N LEU A 6 -10.19 0.12 -23.08
CA LEU A 6 -9.13 -0.88 -23.15
C LEU A 6 -9.76 -2.26 -22.94
N VAL A 7 -9.73 -3.12 -23.95
CA VAL A 7 -10.23 -4.50 -23.85
C VAL A 7 -9.06 -5.45 -23.75
N ARG A 8 -9.03 -6.24 -22.69
CA ARG A 8 -7.95 -7.16 -22.32
C ARG A 8 -6.56 -6.50 -22.25
N PRO A 9 -6.41 -5.32 -21.60
CA PRO A 9 -5.10 -4.70 -21.45
C PRO A 9 -4.19 -5.59 -20.58
N THR A 10 -2.91 -5.65 -20.94
CA THR A 10 -1.86 -6.20 -20.08
C THR A 10 -1.04 -5.04 -19.50
N ILE A 11 -1.19 -4.79 -18.19
CA ILE A 11 -0.42 -3.79 -17.46
C ILE A 11 0.84 -4.45 -16.93
N ARG A 12 2.01 -3.90 -17.29
CA ARG A 12 3.30 -4.38 -16.79
C ARG A 12 3.75 -3.56 -15.59
N VAL A 13 4.15 -4.24 -14.53
CA VAL A 13 4.63 -3.63 -13.29
C VAL A 13 5.99 -4.19 -12.88
N GLN A 14 6.78 -3.36 -12.23
CA GLN A 14 8.09 -3.70 -11.71
C GLN A 14 8.07 -3.65 -10.19
N ARG A 15 8.78 -4.57 -9.54
CA ARG A 15 8.94 -4.58 -8.09
C ARG A 15 9.95 -3.51 -7.70
N MET A 16 9.52 -2.56 -6.88
CA MET A 16 10.37 -1.51 -6.31
C MET A 16 11.20 -2.03 -5.13
N ALA A 17 12.21 -1.27 -4.72
CA ALA A 17 12.98 -1.53 -3.49
C ALA A 17 12.09 -1.59 -2.24
N SER A 18 11.01 -0.80 -2.21
CA SER A 18 9.99 -0.81 -1.16
C SER A 18 9.11 -2.07 -1.15
N GLY A 19 9.26 -2.96 -2.14
CA GLY A 19 8.47 -4.19 -2.29
C GLY A 19 7.15 -4.02 -3.02
N PHE A 20 6.69 -2.79 -3.26
CA PHE A 20 5.49 -2.51 -4.06
C PHE A 20 5.73 -2.75 -5.55
N TYR A 21 4.67 -3.12 -6.26
CA TYR A 21 4.67 -3.21 -7.72
C TYR A 21 4.07 -1.94 -8.32
N LEU A 22 4.84 -1.22 -9.14
CA LEU A 22 4.35 -0.04 -9.87
C LEU A 22 4.58 -0.18 -11.38
N PRO A 23 3.70 0.39 -12.22
CA PRO A 23 4.00 0.51 -13.64
C PRO A 23 5.22 1.42 -13.85
N PRO A 24 5.99 1.21 -14.93
CA PRO A 24 7.07 2.12 -15.26
C PRO A 24 6.51 3.53 -15.51
N LEU A 25 7.25 4.55 -15.07
CA LEU A 25 6.86 5.94 -15.32
C LEU A 25 6.83 6.21 -16.83
N PRO A 26 5.80 6.93 -17.33
CA PRO A 26 5.75 7.30 -18.74
C PRO A 26 6.96 8.17 -19.11
N THR A 27 7.74 7.73 -20.11
CA THR A 27 8.93 8.47 -20.58
C THR A 27 8.61 9.61 -21.54
N GLY A 28 7.34 9.81 -21.90
CA GLY A 28 6.93 10.90 -22.78
C GLY A 28 5.42 10.97 -23.01
N GLY A 29 5.02 11.92 -23.86
CA GLY A 29 3.62 12.16 -24.21
C GLY A 29 3.01 13.39 -23.52
N ARG A 30 1.69 13.56 -23.65
CA ARG A 30 0.97 14.71 -23.09
C ARG A 30 0.98 14.69 -21.56
N ILE A 31 0.77 13.51 -20.95
CA ILE A 31 0.74 13.34 -19.49
C ILE A 31 2.09 13.78 -18.88
N THR A 32 3.21 13.27 -19.39
CA THR A 32 4.55 13.62 -18.88
C THR A 32 4.79 15.13 -18.95
N ARG A 33 4.46 15.79 -20.08
CA ARG A 33 4.59 17.25 -20.21
C ARG A 33 3.72 18.02 -19.22
N SER A 34 2.50 17.56 -18.98
CA SER A 34 1.61 18.19 -18.00
C SER A 34 2.16 18.05 -16.58
N ILE A 35 2.70 16.88 -16.23
CA ILE A 35 3.37 16.64 -14.93
C ILE A 35 4.60 17.54 -14.78
N ASP A 36 5.44 17.67 -15.81
CA ASP A 36 6.65 18.51 -15.75
C ASP A 36 6.30 20.01 -15.60
N THR A 37 5.27 20.48 -16.30
CA THR A 37 4.76 21.85 -16.15
C THR A 37 4.23 22.08 -14.74
N ALA A 38 3.42 21.15 -14.23
CA ALA A 38 2.89 21.22 -12.88
C ALA A 38 4.00 21.15 -11.83
N ARG A 39 5.06 20.36 -12.06
CA ARG A 39 6.24 20.33 -11.20
C ARG A 39 6.89 21.70 -11.10
N GLY A 40 7.05 22.41 -12.21
CA GLY A 40 7.54 23.80 -12.21
C GLY A 40 6.68 24.73 -11.34
N VAL A 41 5.34 24.59 -11.41
CA VAL A 41 4.39 25.37 -10.58
C VAL A 41 4.51 25.03 -9.10
N VAL A 42 4.60 23.73 -8.76
CA VAL A 42 4.74 23.25 -7.38
C VAL A 42 6.08 23.68 -6.78
N THR A 43 7.19 23.49 -7.50
CA THR A 43 8.52 23.86 -7.01
C THR A 43 8.66 25.37 -6.79
N ALA A 44 7.97 26.20 -7.58
CA ALA A 44 8.00 27.65 -7.40
C ALA A 44 7.38 28.12 -6.07
N ASN A 45 6.35 27.42 -5.57
CA ASN A 45 5.78 27.67 -4.24
C ASN A 45 5.16 26.37 -3.66
N PRO A 46 5.94 25.53 -2.97
CA PRO A 46 5.47 24.22 -2.51
C PRO A 46 4.30 24.28 -1.51
N GLN A 47 4.24 25.34 -0.70
CA GLN A 47 3.19 25.51 0.31
C GLN A 47 1.87 26.00 -0.30
N LYS A 48 1.96 26.81 -1.37
CA LYS A 48 0.78 27.36 -2.05
C LYS A 48 1.04 27.48 -3.56
N PRO A 49 1.01 26.34 -4.30
CA PRO A 49 1.21 26.36 -5.75
C PRO A 49 0.14 27.20 -6.43
N ASP A 50 0.52 27.93 -7.48
CA ASP A 50 -0.42 28.71 -8.30
C ASP A 50 -1.21 27.80 -9.23
N LEU A 51 -2.34 27.29 -8.72
CA LEU A 51 -3.18 26.30 -9.42
C LEU A 51 -3.74 26.85 -10.75
N GLY A 52 -3.83 28.17 -10.92
CA GLY A 52 -4.27 28.79 -12.18
C GLY A 52 -3.28 28.60 -13.33
N ARG A 53 -2.03 28.22 -13.02
CA ARG A 53 -0.98 27.93 -14.02
C ARG A 53 -0.85 26.45 -14.36
N LEU A 54 -1.68 25.59 -13.78
CA LEU A 54 -1.68 24.17 -14.11
C LEU A 54 -2.26 23.95 -15.52
N PRO A 55 -1.69 23.00 -16.29
CA PRO A 55 -2.28 22.56 -17.55
C PRO A 55 -3.74 22.13 -17.37
N SER A 56 -4.63 22.65 -18.21
CA SER A 56 -6.06 22.34 -18.21
C SER A 56 -6.50 21.48 -19.40
N ASP A 57 -5.52 20.85 -20.07
CA ASP A 57 -5.77 19.94 -21.19
C ASP A 57 -6.86 18.90 -20.83
N PRO A 58 -7.90 18.72 -21.66
CA PRO A 58 -8.87 17.65 -21.47
C PRO A 58 -8.19 16.28 -21.52
N PHE A 59 -8.60 15.37 -20.63
CA PHE A 59 -8.15 13.98 -20.59
C PHE A 59 -9.32 13.01 -20.80
N GLY A 60 -10.30 13.03 -19.90
CA GLY A 60 -11.54 12.24 -19.99
C GLY A 60 -11.52 10.95 -19.17
N THR A 61 -12.26 9.96 -19.65
CA THR A 61 -12.48 8.69 -18.95
C THR A 61 -11.70 7.56 -19.61
N VAL A 62 -11.09 6.67 -18.82
CA VAL A 62 -10.44 5.45 -19.31
C VAL A 62 -11.09 4.25 -18.67
N GLU A 63 -11.73 3.40 -19.47
CA GLU A 63 -12.31 2.14 -19.02
C GLU A 63 -11.38 0.99 -19.40
N PHE A 64 -11.27 0.00 -18.51
CA PHE A 64 -10.56 -1.25 -18.79
C PHE A 64 -11.43 -2.44 -18.44
N ARG A 65 -11.43 -3.45 -19.32
CA ARG A 65 -12.20 -4.69 -19.18
C ARG A 65 -11.35 -5.91 -19.45
N ASP A 66 -11.57 -6.96 -18.66
CA ASP A 66 -10.90 -8.26 -18.79
C ASP A 66 -9.37 -8.18 -18.88
N GLY A 67 -8.77 -7.20 -18.19
CA GLY A 67 -7.34 -6.98 -18.19
C GLY A 67 -6.58 -7.90 -17.24
N ARG A 68 -5.26 -7.74 -17.24
CA ARG A 68 -4.36 -8.39 -16.28
C ARG A 68 -3.18 -7.51 -15.94
N VAL A 69 -2.61 -7.75 -14.76
CA VAL A 69 -1.36 -7.15 -14.30
C VAL A 69 -0.30 -8.24 -14.24
N VAL A 70 0.83 -8.00 -14.90
CA VAL A 70 1.95 -8.93 -14.96
C VAL A 70 3.24 -8.24 -14.50
N THR A 71 4.12 -8.99 -13.88
CA THR A 71 5.52 -8.60 -13.67
C THR A 71 6.44 -9.50 -14.48
N THR A 72 7.73 -9.18 -14.52
CA THR A 72 8.73 -10.04 -15.16
C THR A 72 9.46 -10.83 -14.07
N ALA A 73 9.41 -12.16 -14.15
CA ALA A 73 10.19 -13.08 -13.33
C ALA A 73 10.91 -14.07 -14.26
N ASP A 74 12.22 -14.24 -14.08
CA ASP A 74 13.06 -15.14 -14.89
C ASP A 74 12.91 -14.95 -16.41
N GLY A 75 12.76 -13.68 -16.84
CA GLY A 75 12.58 -13.33 -18.25
C GLY A 75 11.20 -13.66 -18.84
N LYS A 76 10.23 -14.07 -18.01
CA LYS A 76 8.84 -14.37 -18.44
C LYS A 76 7.83 -13.48 -17.72
N ASP A 77 6.71 -13.20 -18.39
CA ASP A 77 5.57 -12.53 -17.77
C ASP A 77 4.96 -13.47 -16.70
N ALA A 78 4.94 -13.02 -15.45
CA ALA A 78 4.30 -13.66 -14.32
C ALA A 78 3.05 -12.86 -13.92
N GLU A 79 1.89 -13.52 -13.91
CA GLU A 79 0.62 -12.86 -13.59
C GLU A 79 0.50 -12.59 -12.09
N ILE A 80 0.17 -11.34 -11.75
CA ILE A 80 -0.07 -10.88 -10.37
C ILE A 80 -1.56 -10.76 -10.11
N LEU A 81 -2.30 -10.20 -11.07
CA LEU A 81 -3.73 -9.94 -10.95
C LEU A 81 -4.41 -10.23 -12.28
N SER A 82 -5.52 -10.96 -12.23
CA SER A 82 -6.34 -11.29 -13.39
C SER A 82 -7.72 -10.64 -13.30
N SER A 83 -8.49 -10.72 -14.38
CA SER A 83 -9.86 -10.19 -14.45
C SER A 83 -9.97 -8.71 -14.04
N LEU A 84 -8.97 -7.92 -14.44
CA LEU A 84 -8.91 -6.49 -14.13
C LEU A 84 -10.01 -5.75 -14.88
N ASN A 85 -10.93 -5.14 -14.12
CA ASN A 85 -12.03 -4.35 -14.64
C ASN A 85 -12.12 -3.04 -13.88
N GLY A 86 -12.49 -1.94 -14.53
CA GLY A 86 -12.59 -0.66 -13.85
C GLY A 86 -12.57 0.55 -14.77
N GLN A 87 -12.48 1.71 -14.13
CA GLN A 87 -12.56 3.01 -14.79
C GLN A 87 -11.75 4.06 -14.04
N VAL A 88 -11.02 4.88 -14.79
CA VAL A 88 -10.44 6.15 -14.36
C VAL A 88 -11.32 7.27 -14.91
N ASN A 89 -11.76 8.18 -14.05
CA ASN A 89 -12.42 9.42 -14.45
C ASN A 89 -11.51 10.61 -14.11
N TRP A 90 -11.07 11.35 -15.13
CA TRP A 90 -10.22 12.53 -14.96
C TRP A 90 -10.50 13.52 -16.10
N GLU A 91 -11.50 14.40 -15.93
CA GLU A 91 -12.03 15.21 -17.03
C GLU A 91 -10.96 16.09 -17.70
N ALA A 92 -10.14 16.78 -16.90
CA ALA A 92 -9.06 17.64 -17.36
C ALA A 92 -7.84 17.51 -16.43
N MET A 93 -6.65 17.83 -16.94
CA MET A 93 -5.40 17.69 -16.18
C MET A 93 -5.42 18.47 -14.85
N ASN A 94 -6.15 19.58 -14.75
CA ASN A 94 -6.29 20.36 -13.52
C ASN A 94 -7.57 20.07 -12.72
N SER A 95 -8.37 19.06 -13.09
CA SER A 95 -9.56 18.63 -12.34
C SER A 95 -9.22 17.54 -11.32
N ASP A 96 -10.21 17.18 -10.50
CA ASP A 96 -10.17 15.97 -9.68
C ASP A 96 -10.14 14.70 -10.56
N ALA A 97 -9.67 13.60 -9.95
CA ALA A 97 -9.69 12.29 -10.56
C ALA A 97 -10.10 11.21 -9.58
N SER A 98 -10.74 10.17 -10.13
CA SER A 98 -11.05 8.93 -9.42
C SER A 98 -10.69 7.71 -10.25
N LEU A 99 -10.41 6.60 -9.56
CA LEU A 99 -10.18 5.27 -10.10
C LEU A 99 -11.04 4.30 -9.30
N THR A 100 -11.81 3.48 -9.99
CA THR A 100 -12.46 2.29 -9.43
C THR A 100 -11.95 1.08 -10.18
N ALA A 101 -11.57 0.02 -9.46
CA ALA A 101 -11.02 -1.18 -10.06
C ALA A 101 -11.40 -2.43 -9.26
N THR A 102 -11.61 -3.53 -9.96
CA THR A 102 -11.78 -4.86 -9.39
C THR A 102 -10.87 -5.85 -10.10
N GLY A 103 -10.47 -6.91 -9.41
CA GLY A 103 -9.71 -8.00 -10.01
C GLY A 103 -9.65 -9.23 -9.11
N ILE A 104 -8.92 -10.24 -9.57
CA ILE A 104 -8.62 -11.44 -8.79
C ILE A 104 -7.14 -11.43 -8.47
N TRP A 105 -6.80 -11.35 -7.18
CA TRP A 105 -5.43 -11.40 -6.67
C TRP A 105 -5.27 -12.60 -5.74
N ARG A 106 -4.43 -13.56 -6.16
CA ARG A 106 -4.16 -14.80 -5.40
C ARG A 106 -5.44 -15.54 -4.99
N GLY A 107 -6.39 -15.65 -5.92
CA GLY A 107 -7.66 -16.35 -5.73
C GLY A 107 -8.75 -15.53 -5.03
N GLU A 108 -8.46 -14.31 -4.57
CA GLU A 108 -9.42 -13.44 -3.90
C GLU A 108 -9.89 -12.32 -4.81
N THR A 109 -11.19 -12.03 -4.80
CA THR A 109 -11.71 -10.82 -5.41
C THR A 109 -11.25 -9.62 -4.59
N VAL A 110 -10.64 -8.65 -5.28
CA VAL A 110 -10.19 -7.40 -4.71
C VAL A 110 -10.90 -6.23 -5.38
N GLN A 111 -11.19 -5.19 -4.61
CA GLN A 111 -11.70 -3.92 -5.07
C GLN A 111 -10.78 -2.79 -4.57
N LEU A 112 -10.52 -1.83 -5.45
CA LEU A 112 -9.75 -0.62 -5.17
C LEU A 112 -10.55 0.59 -5.64
N ASP A 113 -10.73 1.55 -4.74
CA ASP A 113 -11.23 2.88 -5.02
C ASP A 113 -10.15 3.89 -4.61
N LEU A 114 -9.80 4.81 -5.50
CA LEU A 114 -8.80 5.85 -5.27
C LEU A 114 -9.33 7.17 -5.81
N SER A 115 -9.17 8.26 -5.09
CA SER A 115 -9.47 9.60 -5.62
C SER A 115 -8.57 10.67 -5.06
N SER A 116 -8.39 11.73 -5.84
CA SER A 116 -7.71 12.95 -5.43
C SER A 116 -8.40 14.16 -6.03
N ALA A 117 -8.56 15.22 -5.23
CA ALA A 117 -9.03 16.50 -5.73
C ALA A 117 -7.99 17.22 -6.60
N LYS A 118 -6.71 16.84 -6.51
CA LYS A 118 -5.58 17.50 -7.20
C LYS A 118 -4.54 16.47 -7.68
N PRO A 119 -4.93 15.50 -8.53
CA PRO A 119 -4.04 14.42 -8.98
C PRO A 119 -2.79 14.94 -9.69
N LEU A 120 -2.88 16.02 -10.48
CA LEU A 120 -1.71 16.56 -11.16
C LEU A 120 -0.69 17.18 -10.19
N VAL A 121 -1.17 17.82 -9.12
CA VAL A 121 -0.31 18.33 -8.04
C VAL A 121 0.38 17.17 -7.32
N LEU A 122 -0.35 16.09 -7.05
CA LEU A 122 0.19 14.86 -6.45
C LEU A 122 1.36 14.30 -7.28
N PHE A 123 1.13 14.08 -8.58
CA PHE A 123 2.14 13.54 -9.51
C PHE A 123 3.30 14.50 -9.78
N ALA A 124 3.06 15.80 -9.62
CA ALA A 124 4.10 16.83 -9.66
C ALA A 124 4.96 16.88 -8.38
N GLY A 125 4.64 16.07 -7.37
CA GLY A 125 5.35 16.02 -6.09
C GLY A 125 4.85 17.00 -5.04
N GLY A 126 3.73 17.68 -5.30
CA GLY A 126 3.08 18.59 -4.35
C GLY A 126 2.13 17.86 -3.41
N ALA A 127 1.76 18.56 -2.34
CA ALA A 127 0.75 18.13 -1.38
C ALA A 127 -0.64 18.10 -2.02
N ALA A 128 -1.29 16.93 -2.04
CA ALA A 128 -2.65 16.78 -2.56
C ALA A 128 -3.52 15.86 -1.68
N PRO A 129 -4.81 16.18 -1.50
CA PRO A 129 -5.75 15.28 -0.83
C PRO A 129 -5.88 13.96 -1.59
N VAL A 130 -5.89 12.84 -0.88
CA VAL A 130 -6.04 11.49 -1.42
C VAL A 130 -6.92 10.67 -0.50
N THR A 131 -7.87 9.96 -1.09
CA THR A 131 -8.66 8.92 -0.42
C THR A 131 -8.45 7.59 -1.12
N LEU A 132 -8.27 6.52 -0.34
CA LEU A 132 -8.09 5.16 -0.85
C LEU A 132 -8.97 4.21 -0.05
N SER A 133 -9.69 3.32 -0.74
CA SER A 133 -10.36 2.17 -0.15
C SER A 133 -9.93 0.90 -0.88
N PHE A 134 -9.50 -0.09 -0.13
CA PHE A 134 -9.15 -1.40 -0.63
C PHE A 134 -9.97 -2.45 0.12
N LYS A 135 -10.58 -3.38 -0.60
CA LYS A 135 -11.42 -4.43 -0.03
C LYS A 135 -11.08 -5.77 -0.65
N ALA A 136 -10.91 -6.76 0.21
CA ALA A 136 -10.79 -8.17 -0.13
C ALA A 136 -11.41 -9.00 1.01
N ALA A 137 -11.74 -10.27 0.77
CA ALA A 137 -12.26 -11.12 1.84
C ALA A 137 -11.29 -11.26 3.04
N PRO A 138 -9.96 -11.37 2.86
CA PRO A 138 -9.02 -11.43 3.97
C PRO A 138 -8.86 -10.13 4.76
N ALA A 139 -9.01 -8.97 4.11
CA ALA A 139 -8.79 -7.67 4.74
C ALA A 139 -9.42 -6.50 3.98
N THR A 140 -9.73 -5.44 4.73
CA THR A 140 -10.05 -4.12 4.20
C THR A 140 -9.06 -3.09 4.71
N PHE A 141 -8.76 -2.11 3.87
CA PHE A 141 -7.93 -0.97 4.20
C PHE A 141 -8.58 0.32 3.70
N SER A 142 -8.47 1.41 4.45
CA SER A 142 -8.87 2.73 3.99
C SER A 142 -7.89 3.79 4.46
N PHE A 143 -7.71 4.82 3.64
CA PHE A 143 -6.91 5.99 3.94
C PHE A 143 -7.65 7.25 3.50
N ASP A 144 -7.58 8.30 4.32
CA ASP A 144 -8.04 9.65 4.01
C ASP A 144 -7.02 10.66 4.54
N GLY A 145 -6.42 11.45 3.64
CA GLY A 145 -5.43 12.44 4.04
C GLY A 145 -4.80 13.17 2.86
N THR A 146 -3.56 13.60 3.06
CA THR A 146 -2.74 14.31 2.07
C THR A 146 -1.49 13.50 1.77
N ALA A 147 -1.09 13.45 0.50
CA ALA A 147 0.14 12.80 0.07
C ALA A 147 0.91 13.64 -0.95
N SER A 148 2.18 13.30 -1.17
CA SER A 148 2.99 13.76 -2.30
C SER A 148 3.70 12.57 -2.97
N MET A 149 3.85 12.62 -4.29
CA MET A 149 4.65 11.66 -5.06
C MET A 149 5.92 12.33 -5.59
N SER A 150 6.90 12.54 -4.71
CA SER A 150 8.23 13.05 -5.04
C SER A 150 9.33 12.11 -4.52
N ASP A 151 10.59 12.43 -4.75
CA ASP A 151 11.71 11.69 -4.14
C ASP A 151 11.63 11.72 -2.59
N ASN A 152 11.05 12.79 -2.04
CA ASN A 152 10.69 12.92 -0.63
C ASN A 152 9.18 12.72 -0.45
N ALA A 153 8.65 11.62 -0.99
CA ALA A 153 7.24 11.26 -0.83
C ALA A 153 6.86 11.30 0.64
N TYR A 154 5.72 11.92 0.93
CA TYR A 154 5.13 11.89 2.25
C TYR A 154 3.65 11.54 2.18
N LEU A 155 3.12 11.08 3.31
CA LEU A 155 1.72 10.76 3.50
C LEU A 155 1.33 11.18 4.92
N ASP A 156 0.22 11.89 5.06
CA ASP A 156 -0.33 12.35 6.34
C ASP A 156 -1.84 12.18 6.34
N GLY A 157 -2.41 11.37 7.23
CA GLY A 157 -3.84 11.08 7.18
C GLY A 157 -4.32 10.01 8.16
N GLN A 158 -5.62 9.72 8.12
CA GLN A 158 -6.22 8.64 8.91
C GLN A 158 -6.17 7.34 8.11
N ALA A 159 -5.63 6.29 8.70
CA ALA A 159 -5.65 4.95 8.14
C ALA A 159 -6.49 4.01 9.01
N LYS A 160 -7.21 3.09 8.35
CA LYS A 160 -7.93 2.00 9.01
C LYS A 160 -7.64 0.70 8.29
N PHE A 161 -7.36 -0.34 9.07
CA PHE A 161 -7.16 -1.71 8.61
C PHE A 161 -8.05 -2.64 9.41
N VAL A 162 -8.71 -3.58 8.75
CA VAL A 162 -9.53 -4.61 9.41
C VAL A 162 -9.32 -5.94 8.71
N ALA A 163 -9.06 -6.98 9.49
CA ALA A 163 -8.94 -8.34 9.01
C ALA A 163 -9.66 -9.31 9.97
N PRO A 164 -10.58 -10.17 9.48
CA PRO A 164 -11.22 -11.19 10.31
C PRO A 164 -10.25 -12.24 10.87
N SER A 165 -9.10 -12.41 10.21
CA SER A 165 -8.01 -13.27 10.68
C SER A 165 -6.68 -12.75 10.15
N LEU A 166 -5.78 -12.35 11.04
CA LEU A 166 -4.43 -11.92 10.62
C LEU A 166 -3.66 -13.09 9.99
N ARG A 167 -3.91 -14.33 10.44
CA ARG A 167 -3.36 -15.54 9.78
C ARG A 167 -3.76 -15.60 8.31
N ARG A 168 -5.06 -15.48 7.99
CA ARG A 168 -5.56 -15.51 6.61
C ARG A 168 -4.90 -14.44 5.74
N VAL A 169 -4.68 -13.24 6.30
CA VAL A 169 -3.96 -12.16 5.60
C VAL A 169 -2.52 -12.53 5.32
N LEU A 170 -1.80 -13.09 6.30
CA LEU A 170 -0.39 -13.47 6.14
C LEU A 170 -0.20 -14.65 5.16
N GLU A 171 -1.13 -15.62 5.16
CA GLU A 171 -1.17 -16.69 4.14
C GLU A 171 -1.47 -16.12 2.75
N TRP A 172 -2.46 -15.23 2.63
CA TRP A 172 -2.81 -14.57 1.36
C TRP A 172 -1.71 -13.63 0.86
N SER A 173 -1.00 -12.95 1.76
CA SER A 173 0.12 -12.06 1.43
C SER A 173 1.40 -12.83 1.08
N GLN A 174 1.44 -14.15 1.32
CA GLN A 174 2.60 -15.01 1.16
C GLN A 174 3.81 -14.50 1.98
N ALA A 175 3.56 -13.86 3.13
CA ALA A 175 4.61 -13.28 3.97
C ALA A 175 5.49 -14.31 4.68
N GLY A 176 5.19 -15.61 4.54
CA GLY A 176 5.84 -16.68 5.30
C GLY A 176 5.33 -16.71 6.73
N LEU A 177 4.76 -17.85 7.14
CA LEU A 177 4.28 -18.06 8.50
C LEU A 177 4.95 -19.30 9.08
N ALA A 178 5.32 -19.24 10.35
CA ALA A 178 5.59 -20.45 11.12
C ALA A 178 4.31 -21.31 11.19
N PRO A 179 4.40 -22.64 11.00
CA PRO A 179 3.25 -23.53 11.21
C PRO A 179 2.69 -23.39 12.63
N GLY A 180 1.36 -23.29 12.77
CA GLY A 180 0.69 -23.27 14.08
C GLY A 180 0.32 -21.89 14.63
N ALA A 181 0.77 -20.80 13.98
CA ALA A 181 0.37 -19.42 14.29
C ALA A 181 -1.16 -19.23 14.22
N ALA A 182 -1.86 -19.12 15.36
CA ALA A 182 -3.27 -18.76 15.39
C ALA A 182 -3.40 -17.30 15.82
N ILE A 183 -3.57 -16.39 14.84
CA ILE A 183 -3.90 -14.99 15.12
C ILE A 183 -5.32 -14.70 14.68
N GLY A 184 -6.15 -14.26 15.63
CA GLY A 184 -7.56 -13.94 15.45
C GLY A 184 -7.80 -12.66 14.64
N ALA A 185 -9.01 -12.12 14.79
CA ALA A 185 -9.38 -10.88 14.14
C ALA A 185 -8.52 -9.71 14.63
N VAL A 186 -8.18 -8.80 13.71
CA VAL A 186 -7.44 -7.59 14.02
C VAL A 186 -8.11 -6.38 13.39
N SER A 187 -8.18 -5.28 14.12
CA SER A 187 -8.50 -3.97 13.56
C SER A 187 -7.54 -2.92 14.09
N VAL A 188 -7.11 -2.01 13.22
CA VAL A 188 -6.23 -0.89 13.54
C VAL A 188 -6.85 0.37 12.96
N ALA A 189 -6.91 1.44 13.73
CA ALA A 189 -7.18 2.78 13.24
C ALA A 189 -6.15 3.74 13.84
N SER A 190 -5.55 4.60 13.01
CA SER A 190 -4.40 5.41 13.42
C SER A 190 -4.28 6.68 12.58
N LYS A 191 -3.69 7.72 13.17
CA LYS A 191 -3.13 8.86 12.44
C LYS A 191 -1.76 8.46 11.93
N VAL A 192 -1.61 8.40 10.61
CA VAL A 192 -0.37 8.01 9.96
C VAL A 192 0.34 9.23 9.42
N ASN A 193 1.64 9.37 9.75
CA ASN A 193 2.56 10.30 9.13
C ASN A 193 3.78 9.53 8.62
N ALA A 194 3.96 9.47 7.31
CA ALA A 194 5.05 8.75 6.68
C ALA A 194 5.88 9.68 5.79
N SER A 195 7.20 9.56 5.87
CA SER A 195 8.16 10.24 4.99
C SER A 195 9.48 9.49 5.01
N ALA A 196 10.21 9.51 3.89
CA ALA A 196 11.62 9.08 3.82
C ALA A 196 11.94 7.74 4.53
N GLY A 197 11.17 6.69 4.24
CA GLY A 197 11.41 5.34 4.77
C GLY A 197 10.98 5.14 6.23
N ARG A 198 10.33 6.12 6.86
CA ARG A 198 9.74 6.02 8.20
C ARG A 198 8.24 6.33 8.16
N ALA A 199 7.47 5.62 8.97
CA ALA A 199 6.05 5.83 9.15
C ALA A 199 5.70 5.80 10.63
N LYS A 200 5.12 6.89 11.12
CA LYS A 200 4.60 7.03 12.48
C LYS A 200 3.10 6.80 12.48
N PHE A 201 2.65 6.07 13.48
CA PHE A 201 1.26 5.71 13.73
C PHE A 201 0.91 6.25 15.12
N GLU A 202 0.21 7.37 15.16
CA GLU A 202 -0.13 8.11 16.37
C GLU A 202 -1.59 7.89 16.73
N ASN A 203 -1.92 7.97 18.02
CA ASN A 203 -3.28 7.73 18.52
C ASN A 203 -3.88 6.42 17.98
N THR A 204 -3.05 5.38 17.92
CA THR A 204 -3.40 4.10 17.32
C THR A 204 -4.34 3.36 18.25
N THR A 205 -5.56 3.10 17.80
CA THR A 205 -6.47 2.14 18.44
C THR A 205 -6.34 0.81 17.73
N VAL A 206 -6.07 -0.25 18.49
CA VAL A 206 -5.97 -1.62 18.00
C VAL A 206 -7.00 -2.48 18.70
N THR A 207 -7.52 -3.49 18.01
CA THR A 207 -8.25 -4.59 18.65
C THR A 207 -7.64 -5.87 18.10
N LEU A 208 -7.15 -6.72 18.99
CA LEU A 208 -6.56 -8.00 18.65
C LEU A 208 -7.35 -9.09 19.36
N ASN A 209 -8.06 -9.93 18.60
CA ASN A 209 -8.90 -11.01 19.12
C ASN A 209 -9.88 -10.53 20.21
N ASN A 210 -10.64 -9.47 19.91
CA ASN A 210 -11.60 -8.78 20.79
C ASN A 210 -11.00 -8.09 22.02
N ASN A 211 -9.69 -7.96 22.09
CA ASN A 211 -9.03 -7.27 23.17
C ASN A 211 -8.51 -5.91 22.68
N PRO A 212 -9.13 -4.80 23.13
CA PRO A 212 -8.79 -3.46 22.69
C PRO A 212 -7.45 -3.01 23.30
N GLY A 213 -6.75 -2.16 22.56
CA GLY A 213 -5.55 -1.50 23.01
C GLY A 213 -5.36 -0.15 22.34
N MET A 214 -4.47 0.65 22.89
CA MET A 214 -4.12 1.96 22.36
C MET A 214 -2.62 2.22 22.45
N GLY A 215 -2.11 3.07 21.56
CA GLY A 215 -0.73 3.51 21.67
C GLY A 215 -0.18 4.18 20.42
N ALA A 216 1.12 4.01 20.21
CA ALA A 216 1.82 4.57 19.07
C ALA A 216 2.84 3.57 18.53
N LEU A 217 3.02 3.55 17.22
CA LEU A 217 3.99 2.70 16.53
C LEU A 217 4.86 3.57 15.61
N ASP A 218 6.10 3.16 15.47
CA ASP A 218 7.08 3.71 14.55
C ASP A 218 7.61 2.57 13.70
N PHE A 219 7.42 2.71 12.40
CA PHE A 219 7.95 1.79 11.42
C PHE A 219 9.08 2.49 10.69
N SER A 220 10.24 1.86 10.60
CA SER A 220 11.35 2.38 9.80
C SER A 220 11.96 1.29 8.92
N PHE A 221 12.39 1.68 7.72
CA PHE A 221 13.19 0.83 6.83
C PHE A 221 14.63 1.32 6.90
N ALA A 222 15.44 0.69 7.76
CA ALA A 222 16.88 0.96 7.86
C ALA A 222 17.66 -0.22 7.25
N GLU A 223 18.63 0.06 6.38
CA GLU A 223 19.56 -0.96 5.83
C GLU A 223 18.87 -2.18 5.18
N GLY A 224 17.69 -1.99 4.58
CA GLY A 224 16.92 -3.05 3.93
C GLY A 224 16.15 -3.96 4.89
N ARG A 225 16.11 -3.65 6.19
CA ARG A 225 15.35 -4.38 7.21
C ARG A 225 14.25 -3.49 7.81
N PRO A 226 13.01 -3.98 7.89
CA PRO A 226 11.95 -3.28 8.58
C PRO A 226 12.15 -3.37 10.10
N VAL A 227 12.10 -2.24 10.79
CA VAL A 227 12.13 -2.13 12.25
C VAL A 227 10.80 -1.54 12.70
N ILE A 228 10.19 -2.18 13.70
CA ILE A 228 8.94 -1.73 14.32
C ILE A 228 9.22 -1.49 15.79
N ALA A 229 9.00 -0.27 16.26
CA ALA A 229 9.10 0.11 17.67
C ALA A 229 7.81 0.80 18.09
N GLY A 230 7.48 0.77 19.38
CA GLY A 230 6.32 1.50 19.88
C GLY A 230 5.81 0.97 21.20
N THR A 231 4.72 1.57 21.66
CA THR A 231 4.07 1.18 22.91
C THR A 231 2.61 0.93 22.60
N LEU A 232 2.11 -0.25 22.95
CA LEU A 232 0.69 -0.60 22.88
C LEU A 232 0.24 -1.05 24.27
N ALA A 233 -0.66 -0.27 24.87
CA ALA A 233 -1.33 -0.63 26.11
C ALA A 233 -2.58 -1.45 25.78
N PHE A 234 -2.71 -2.64 26.36
CA PHE A 234 -3.90 -3.48 26.30
C PHE A 234 -4.42 -3.75 27.71
N ASP A 235 -5.73 -3.94 27.87
CA ASP A 235 -6.33 -4.30 29.16
C ASP A 235 -5.97 -5.73 29.59
N THR A 236 -5.96 -6.65 28.62
CA THR A 236 -5.47 -8.03 28.75
C THR A 236 -4.63 -8.34 27.53
N LEU A 237 -3.72 -9.31 27.50
CA LEU A 237 -3.12 -9.74 26.23
C LEU A 237 -2.58 -11.16 26.39
N ASP A 238 -3.05 -12.09 25.55
CA ASP A 238 -2.45 -13.42 25.49
C ASP A 238 -1.16 -13.38 24.65
N LEU A 239 -0.07 -13.03 25.32
CA LEU A 239 1.27 -12.96 24.73
C LEU A 239 1.72 -14.30 24.13
N ARG A 240 1.27 -15.44 24.66
CA ARG A 240 1.66 -16.75 24.12
C ARG A 240 1.06 -16.97 22.74
N SER A 241 -0.24 -16.72 22.60
CA SER A 241 -0.93 -16.82 21.32
C SER A 241 -0.38 -15.82 20.30
N PHE A 242 -0.10 -14.58 20.70
CA PHE A 242 0.47 -13.56 19.81
C PHE A 242 1.91 -13.90 19.35
N LEU A 243 2.81 -14.25 20.27
CA LEU A 243 4.21 -14.54 19.95
C LEU A 243 4.40 -15.86 19.20
N SER A 244 3.51 -16.84 19.40
CA SER A 244 3.53 -18.11 18.65
C SER A 244 3.43 -17.90 17.13
N ALA A 245 2.87 -16.78 16.69
CA ALA A 245 2.76 -16.46 15.28
C ALA A 245 4.07 -16.04 14.60
N PHE A 246 5.00 -15.55 15.42
CA PHE A 246 6.30 -15.08 15.02
C PHE A 246 7.41 -15.99 15.55
N THR A 247 7.09 -17.14 16.15
CA THR A 247 8.11 -18.08 16.64
C THR A 247 8.08 -19.32 15.75
N PRO A 248 9.14 -19.60 14.96
CA PRO A 248 9.25 -20.85 14.24
C PRO A 248 9.16 -22.02 15.22
N VAL A 249 8.18 -22.90 15.06
CA VAL A 249 8.20 -24.19 15.73
C VAL A 249 9.29 -25.00 15.04
N ALA A 250 10.42 -25.22 15.72
CA ALA A 250 11.42 -26.17 15.26
C ALA A 250 10.71 -27.52 15.03
N PRO A 251 10.89 -28.17 13.86
CA PRO A 251 10.28 -29.46 13.61
C PRO A 251 10.74 -30.42 14.70
N THR A 252 9.79 -30.95 15.47
CA THR A 252 10.01 -32.08 16.38
C THR A 252 10.22 -33.34 15.54
N GLY A 253 11.45 -33.49 15.04
CA GLY A 253 11.96 -34.68 14.38
C GLY A 253 13.46 -34.73 14.60
N GLU A 254 13.86 -35.51 15.61
CA GLU A 254 15.22 -36.00 15.92
C GLU A 254 16.39 -35.02 15.73
N ALA A 255 16.94 -34.57 16.87
CA ALA A 255 18.16 -33.78 16.92
C ALA A 255 19.37 -34.50 16.28
N GLY A 256 19.94 -33.87 15.25
CA GLY A 256 21.37 -33.88 14.97
C GLY A 256 21.92 -32.46 15.15
N PRO A 257 23.17 -32.25 15.64
CA PRO A 257 23.70 -30.92 15.87
C PRO A 257 24.05 -30.27 14.54
N GLY A 258 23.19 -29.37 14.06
CA GLY A 258 23.40 -28.61 12.83
C GLY A 258 22.38 -27.49 12.69
N ASP A 259 22.87 -26.26 12.91
CA ASP A 259 22.29 -24.95 12.63
C ASP A 259 20.80 -24.74 12.87
N ILE A 260 20.52 -24.02 13.97
CA ILE A 260 19.30 -23.22 14.09
C ILE A 260 19.37 -22.14 13.00
N ASP A 261 18.49 -22.21 12.01
CA ASP A 261 18.32 -21.14 11.01
C ASP A 261 17.75 -19.88 11.69
N THR A 262 18.66 -18.96 12.01
CA THR A 262 18.36 -17.66 12.65
C THR A 262 17.94 -16.58 11.67
N SER A 263 17.76 -16.89 10.38
CA SER A 263 17.38 -15.91 9.34
C SER A 263 16.04 -15.20 9.59
N PHE A 264 15.21 -15.76 10.49
CA PHE A 264 13.97 -15.14 10.94
C PHE A 264 14.18 -14.04 12.01
N ALA A 265 15.07 -14.26 12.99
CA ALA A 265 15.38 -13.25 14.03
C ALA A 265 16.02 -11.99 13.42
N ASP A 266 16.65 -12.17 12.26
CA ASP A 266 17.22 -11.10 11.45
C ASP A 266 16.17 -10.20 10.76
N ARG A 267 14.88 -10.59 10.73
CA ARG A 267 13.85 -9.90 9.93
C ARG A 267 12.96 -8.95 10.70
N ILE A 268 12.87 -9.07 12.03
CA ILE A 268 12.02 -8.20 12.86
C ILE A 268 12.73 -8.00 14.21
N ASN A 269 13.31 -6.82 14.40
CA ASN A 269 13.73 -6.38 15.73
C ASN A 269 12.52 -5.77 16.42
N LEU A 270 11.98 -6.44 17.44
CA LEU A 270 10.81 -6.01 18.20
C LEU A 270 11.29 -5.53 19.57
N ASP A 271 11.25 -4.22 19.80
CA ASP A 271 11.42 -3.63 21.13
C ASP A 271 10.01 -3.40 21.70
N LEU A 272 9.72 -4.00 22.86
CA LEU A 272 8.40 -4.01 23.52
C LEU A 272 8.36 -3.07 24.72
#